data_AF-A0A101XBG0-F1
#
_entry.id   AF-A0A101XBG0-F1
#
_cell.length_a   1.000
_cell.length_b   1.000
_cell.length_c   1.000
_cell.angle_alpha   90.00
_cell.angle_beta   90.00
_cell.angle_gamma   90.00
#
_symmetry.space_group_name_H-M   'P 1'
#
loop_
_entity.id
_entity.type
_entity.pdbx_description
1 polymer ?
#
loop_
_entity_poly.entity_id
_entity_poly.type
_entity_poly.pdbx_seq_one_letter_code
_entity_poly.pdbx_strand_id
1 'polypeptide(L)'
;MVVKLVRNSVKEVRNFLSKLGLSVGRCFDDHELVSLLRSINTGDNDYWLLGWKEYDTLDRASTFIVMLMDSEYREYVIKVLVSIGTIGITLPINYLDLGDDATGVTIMMGDGVAHISGRILCIRKIRVKRIP
;
A
#
# COMPACT_ATOMS: atom_id res chain seq x y z
N MET A 1 9.92 15.09 29.39
CA MET A 1 10.75 14.07 28.72
C MET A 1 9.96 13.15 27.77
N VAL A 2 8.70 12.82 28.07
CA VAL A 2 7.82 11.94 27.26
C VAL A 2 7.66 12.39 25.80
N VAL A 3 7.50 13.69 25.53
CA VAL A 3 7.28 14.22 24.17
C VAL A 3 8.51 14.04 23.25
N LYS A 4 9.73 14.10 23.80
CA LYS A 4 10.96 13.89 23.01
C LYS A 4 11.13 12.42 22.61
N LEU A 5 10.83 11.48 23.51
CA LEU A 5 10.87 10.04 23.24
C LEU A 5 9.84 9.62 22.17
N VAL A 6 8.60 10.13 22.27
CA VAL A 6 7.55 9.84 21.26
C VAL A 6 7.88 10.44 19.90
N ARG A 7 8.50 11.64 19.85
CA ARG A 7 8.92 12.24 18.57
C ARG A 7 10.05 11.47 17.90
N ASN A 8 10.97 10.89 18.66
CA ASN A 8 12.03 10.04 18.11
C ASN A 8 11.46 8.77 17.49
N SER A 9 10.55 8.07 18.19
CA SER A 9 10.00 6.82 17.67
C SER A 9 9.13 7.01 16.42
N VAL A 10 8.35 8.10 16.33
CA VAL A 10 7.59 8.44 15.11
C VAL A 10 8.52 8.74 13.92
N LYS A 11 9.69 9.34 14.16
CA LYS A 11 10.68 9.64 13.12
C LYS A 11 11.31 8.34 12.60
N GLU A 12 11.63 7.40 13.49
CA GLU A 12 12.16 6.09 13.13
C GLU A 12 11.19 5.29 12.26
N VAL A 13 9.90 5.25 12.63
CA VAL A 13 8.86 4.60 11.82
C VAL A 13 8.76 5.26 10.44
N ARG A 14 8.79 6.60 10.35
CA ARG A 14 8.78 7.29 9.04
C ARG A 14 10.00 6.94 8.20
N ASN A 15 11.18 6.85 8.80
CA ASN A 15 12.40 6.46 8.09
C ASN A 15 12.30 5.02 7.58
N PHE A 16 11.76 4.11 8.40
CA PHE A 16 11.49 2.73 8.01
C PHE A 16 10.54 2.64 6.82
N LEU A 17 9.39 3.33 6.89
CA LEU A 17 8.43 3.40 5.77
C LEU A 17 9.07 3.95 4.50
N SER A 18 9.90 4.98 4.61
CA SER A 18 10.61 5.55 3.46
C SER A 18 11.61 4.55 2.84
N LYS A 19 12.30 3.74 3.66
CA LYS A 19 13.21 2.68 3.17
C LYS A 19 12.46 1.57 2.44
N LEU A 20 11.26 1.23 2.90
CA LEU A 20 10.37 0.30 2.21
C LEU A 20 9.79 0.87 0.91
N GLY A 21 9.93 2.18 0.66
CA GLY A 21 9.33 2.85 -0.49
C GLY A 21 7.93 3.42 -0.24
N LEU A 22 7.38 3.29 0.97
CA LEU A 22 6.15 3.97 1.39
C LEU A 22 6.44 5.45 1.68
N SER A 23 6.53 6.26 0.62
CA SER A 23 6.75 7.69 0.69
C SER A 23 5.78 8.48 -0.20
N VAL A 24 5.58 9.76 0.12
CA VAL A 24 4.68 10.64 -0.65
C VAL A 24 5.18 10.76 -2.09
N GLY A 25 4.26 10.63 -3.04
CA GLY A 25 4.55 10.66 -4.48
C GLY A 25 4.85 9.29 -5.10
N ARG A 26 5.05 8.24 -4.30
CA ARG A 26 5.17 6.88 -4.81
C ARG A 26 3.79 6.32 -5.17
N CYS A 27 3.74 5.59 -6.26
CA CYS A 27 2.53 4.93 -6.75
C CYS A 27 2.78 3.43 -6.81
N PHE A 28 1.75 2.67 -6.50
CA PHE A 28 1.75 1.22 -6.47
C PHE A 28 0.48 0.72 -7.12
N ASP A 29 0.52 -0.43 -7.79
CA ASP A 29 -0.72 -1.20 -7.97
C ASP A 29 -1.12 -1.93 -6.65
N ASP A 30 -2.29 -2.56 -6.67
CA ASP A 30 -2.81 -3.29 -5.50
C ASP A 30 -1.88 -4.44 -5.08
N HIS A 31 -1.26 -5.14 -6.04
CA HIS A 31 -0.37 -6.27 -5.77
C HIS A 31 0.96 -5.80 -5.20
N GLU A 32 1.59 -4.78 -5.79
CA GLU A 32 2.82 -4.16 -5.31
C GLU A 32 2.67 -3.66 -3.88
N LEU A 33 1.55 -2.99 -3.55
CA LEU A 33 1.29 -2.50 -2.21
C LEU A 33 1.18 -3.67 -1.20
N VAL A 34 0.41 -4.71 -1.54
CA VAL A 34 0.26 -5.89 -0.66
C VAL A 34 1.59 -6.63 -0.49
N SER A 35 2.35 -6.80 -1.57
CA SER A 35 3.67 -7.45 -1.54
C SER A 35 4.63 -6.69 -0.63
N LEU A 36 4.67 -5.36 -0.76
CA LEU A 36 5.48 -4.49 0.08
C LEU A 36 5.09 -4.58 1.56
N LEU A 37 3.78 -4.57 1.88
CA LEU A 37 3.32 -4.76 3.25
C LEU A 37 3.73 -6.12 3.80
N ARG A 38 3.57 -7.21 3.02
CA ARG A 38 4.00 -8.56 3.45
C ARG A 38 5.50 -8.66 3.68
N SER A 39 6.31 -7.93 2.91
CA SER A 39 7.77 -7.91 3.07
C SER A 39 8.24 -7.37 4.42
N ILE A 40 7.37 -6.63 5.14
CA ILE A 40 7.65 -6.18 6.50
C ILE A 40 7.92 -7.39 7.39
N ASN A 41 7.07 -8.41 7.37
CA ASN A 41 7.20 -9.57 8.27
C ASN A 41 8.30 -10.57 7.86
N THR A 42 8.78 -10.53 6.63
CA THR A 42 9.80 -11.46 6.12
C THR A 42 11.21 -10.88 6.14
N GLY A 43 11.35 -9.58 6.39
CA GLY A 43 12.64 -8.90 6.45
C GLY A 43 13.28 -9.02 7.84
N ASP A 44 14.60 -8.79 7.89
CA ASP A 44 15.32 -8.54 9.14
C ASP A 44 15.12 -7.08 9.54
N ASN A 45 13.97 -6.79 10.14
CA ASN A 45 13.58 -5.44 10.53
C ASN A 45 12.96 -5.43 11.93
N ASP A 46 13.11 -4.31 12.63
CA ASP A 46 12.64 -4.15 14.02
C ASP A 46 11.11 -3.97 14.12
N TYR A 47 10.35 -4.32 13.08
CA TYR A 47 8.91 -4.02 12.97
C TYR A 47 8.12 -5.22 12.46
N TRP A 48 7.05 -5.57 13.17
CA TRP A 48 6.06 -6.54 12.72
C TRP A 48 4.79 -5.84 12.23
N LEU A 49 4.28 -6.27 11.10
CA LEU A 49 2.97 -5.90 10.57
C LEU A 49 1.88 -6.70 11.28
N LEU A 50 1.06 -6.00 12.06
CA LEU A 50 -0.10 -6.56 12.77
C LEU A 50 -1.33 -6.68 11.85
N GLY A 51 -1.43 -5.81 10.85
CA GLY A 51 -2.52 -5.84 9.88
C GLY A 51 -2.67 -4.53 9.10
N TRP A 52 -3.51 -4.56 8.07
CA TRP A 52 -3.90 -3.36 7.33
C TRP A 52 -5.34 -3.45 6.85
N LYS A 53 -5.94 -2.29 6.58
CA LYS A 53 -7.28 -2.18 6.01
C LYS A 53 -7.42 -0.95 5.14
N GLU A 54 -8.05 -1.11 3.97
CA GLU A 54 -8.46 -0.02 3.10
C GLU A 54 -9.84 0.52 3.54
N TYR A 55 -9.97 1.84 3.50
CA TYR A 55 -11.23 2.55 3.69
C TYR A 55 -11.42 3.52 2.52
N ASP A 56 -12.54 3.36 1.80
CA ASP A 56 -12.95 4.32 0.78
C ASP A 56 -13.31 5.64 1.46
N THR A 57 -12.74 6.74 0.98
CA THR A 57 -12.93 8.05 1.62
C THR A 57 -13.63 9.07 0.73
N LEU A 58 -13.35 9.08 -0.58
CA LEU A 58 -13.95 9.95 -1.58
C LEU A 58 -13.86 9.27 -2.96
N ASP A 59 -14.59 9.79 -3.95
CA ASP A 59 -14.42 9.38 -5.35
C ASP A 59 -12.95 9.50 -5.74
N ARG A 60 -12.35 8.35 -6.11
CA ARG A 60 -10.93 8.20 -6.48
C ARG A 60 -9.92 8.47 -5.35
N ALA A 61 -10.28 8.27 -4.08
CA ALA A 61 -9.31 8.30 -2.98
C ALA A 61 -9.63 7.31 -1.85
N SER A 62 -8.59 6.61 -1.40
CA SER A 62 -8.66 5.64 -0.30
C SER A 62 -7.69 5.99 0.81
N THR A 63 -8.01 5.55 2.02
CA THR A 63 -7.10 5.58 3.16
C THR A 63 -6.78 4.17 3.60
N PHE A 64 -5.51 3.82 3.57
CA PHE A 64 -4.99 2.59 4.17
C PHE A 64 -4.60 2.86 5.62
N ILE A 65 -5.10 2.03 6.52
CA ILE A 65 -4.68 1.98 7.91
C ILE A 65 -3.77 0.78 8.05
N VAL A 66 -2.50 1.01 8.37
CA VAL A 66 -1.48 -0.02 8.59
C VAL A 66 -1.10 0.00 10.07
N MET A 67 -1.07 -1.16 10.71
CA MET A 67 -0.71 -1.33 12.11
C MET A 67 0.62 -2.05 12.23
N LEU A 68 1.59 -1.42 12.88
CA LEU A 68 2.91 -2.01 13.15
C LEU A 68 3.16 -2.13 14.65
N MET A 69 4.02 -3.06 15.02
CA MET A 69 4.59 -3.19 16.35
C MET A 69 6.11 -3.23 16.24
N ASP A 70 6.83 -2.54 17.13
CA ASP A 70 8.29 -2.61 17.16
C ASP A 70 8.84 -3.67 18.12
N SER A 71 10.17 -3.86 18.13
CA SER A 71 10.93 -4.76 19.02
C SER A 71 10.70 -4.54 20.52
N GLU A 72 10.17 -3.38 20.92
CA GLU A 72 9.80 -3.07 22.31
C GLU A 72 8.28 -3.22 22.56
N TYR A 73 7.56 -3.91 21.66
CA TYR A 73 6.10 -4.10 21.71
C TYR A 73 5.30 -2.79 21.64
N ARG A 74 5.87 -1.71 21.09
CA ARG A 74 5.15 -0.44 20.94
C ARG A 74 4.37 -0.48 19.64
N GLU A 75 3.08 -0.19 19.72
CA GLU A 75 2.20 -0.21 18.55
C GLU A 75 2.10 1.15 17.87
N TYR A 76 1.97 1.12 16.54
CA TYR A 76 1.85 2.29 15.68
C TYR A 76 0.71 2.10 14.69
N VAL A 77 -0.14 3.13 14.57
CA VAL A 77 -1.10 3.29 13.49
C VAL A 77 -0.54 4.24 12.45
N ILE A 78 -0.51 3.78 11.21
CA ILE A 78 -0.07 4.53 10.06
C ILE A 78 -1.26 4.72 9.13
N LYS A 79 -1.63 5.97 8.90
CA LYS A 79 -2.65 6.34 7.92
C LYS A 79 -1.97 6.77 6.63
N VAL A 80 -2.18 6.02 5.56
CA VAL A 80 -1.66 6.30 4.22
C VAL A 80 -2.85 6.72 3.35
N LEU A 81 -2.89 8.00 3.01
CA LEU A 81 -3.89 8.54 2.08
C LEU A 81 -3.35 8.38 0.65
N VAL A 82 -4.14 7.77 -0.22
CA VAL A 82 -3.81 7.56 -1.63
C VAL A 82 -4.87 8.18 -2.53
N SER A 83 -4.45 8.68 -3.70
CA SER A 83 -5.35 8.93 -4.83
C SER A 83 -5.35 7.70 -5.72
N ILE A 84 -6.53 7.29 -6.19
CA ILE A 84 -6.74 6.14 -7.06
C ILE A 84 -6.83 6.61 -8.50
N GLY A 85 -5.90 6.15 -9.33
CA GLY A 85 -6.01 6.18 -10.79
C GLY A 85 -6.45 4.82 -11.32
N THR A 86 -6.91 4.79 -12.57
CA THR A 86 -7.21 3.55 -13.28
C THR A 86 -6.38 3.53 -14.55
N ILE A 87 -5.63 2.46 -14.77
CA ILE A 87 -5.04 2.18 -16.09
C ILE A 87 -5.89 1.11 -16.74
N GLY A 88 -6.24 1.32 -18.01
CA GLY A 88 -7.00 0.36 -18.79
C GLY A 88 -6.40 0.18 -20.17
N ILE A 89 -6.36 -1.06 -20.65
CA ILE A 89 -6.06 -1.40 -22.03
C ILE A 89 -7.19 -2.27 -22.58
N THR A 90 -7.54 -2.06 -23.84
CA THR A 90 -8.51 -2.89 -24.56
C THR A 90 -7.77 -3.61 -25.68
N LEU A 91 -7.85 -4.93 -25.69
CA LEU A 91 -7.16 -5.78 -26.66
C LEU A 91 -8.15 -6.80 -27.24
N PRO A 92 -8.01 -7.20 -28.51
CA PRO A 92 -8.76 -8.34 -29.03
C PRO A 92 -8.34 -9.63 -28.29
N ILE A 93 -9.30 -10.53 -28.00
CA ILE A 93 -9.10 -11.71 -27.13
C ILE A 93 -7.98 -12.63 -27.65
N ASN A 94 -7.81 -12.71 -28.96
CA ASN A 94 -6.77 -13.49 -29.63
C ASN A 94 -5.33 -12.98 -29.40
N TYR A 95 -5.15 -11.85 -28.72
CA TYR A 95 -3.85 -11.32 -28.29
C TYR A 95 -3.61 -11.44 -26.78
N LEU A 96 -4.54 -12.00 -26.01
CA LEU A 96 -4.32 -12.25 -24.59
C LEU A 96 -3.58 -13.57 -24.39
N ASP A 97 -2.27 -13.49 -24.20
CA ASP A 97 -1.50 -14.52 -23.52
C ASP A 97 -1.32 -14.09 -22.05
N LEU A 98 -2.32 -14.39 -21.24
CA LEU A 98 -2.27 -14.17 -19.80
C LEU A 98 -1.51 -15.35 -19.19
N GLY A 99 -0.19 -15.22 -19.07
CA GLY A 99 0.58 -16.10 -18.19
C GLY A 99 0.08 -16.02 -16.73
N ASP A 100 0.63 -16.86 -15.86
CA ASP A 100 0.28 -16.92 -14.42
C ASP A 100 0.49 -15.59 -13.64
N ASP A 101 1.09 -14.58 -14.28
CA ASP A 101 1.48 -13.30 -13.68
C ASP A 101 0.42 -12.19 -13.76
N ALA A 102 -0.81 -12.46 -14.22
CA ALA A 102 -1.88 -11.47 -14.31
C ALA A 102 -2.53 -11.13 -12.94
N THR A 103 -1.72 -10.75 -11.96
CA THR A 103 -2.19 -10.32 -10.63
C THR A 103 -2.45 -8.81 -10.59
N GLY A 104 -3.43 -8.37 -9.78
CA GLY A 104 -3.71 -6.94 -9.59
C GLY A 104 -4.51 -6.26 -10.73
N VAL A 105 -4.95 -7.01 -11.74
CA VAL A 105 -5.78 -6.51 -12.85
C VAL A 105 -7.15 -7.19 -12.90
N THR A 106 -8.18 -6.40 -13.19
CA THR A 106 -9.53 -6.87 -13.49
C THR A 106 -9.68 -7.01 -15.01
N ILE A 107 -10.08 -8.20 -15.45
CA ILE A 107 -10.26 -8.53 -16.87
C ILE A 107 -11.74 -8.74 -17.13
N MET A 108 -12.33 -7.93 -18.01
CA MET A 108 -13.68 -8.12 -18.52
C MET A 108 -13.61 -8.51 -19.99
N MET A 109 -14.29 -9.59 -20.38
CA MET A 109 -14.32 -10.06 -21.78
C MET A 109 -15.72 -9.90 -22.35
N GLY A 110 -15.82 -9.47 -23.61
CA GLY A 110 -17.08 -9.32 -24.34
C GLY A 110 -16.84 -8.92 -25.79
N ASP A 111 -17.74 -9.29 -26.70
CA ASP A 111 -17.72 -8.88 -28.12
C ASP A 111 -16.36 -9.05 -28.84
N GLY A 112 -15.60 -10.09 -28.51
CA GLY A 112 -14.29 -10.36 -29.13
C GLY A 112 -13.12 -9.53 -28.59
N VAL A 113 -13.35 -8.69 -27.58
CA VAL A 113 -12.34 -7.87 -26.89
C VAL A 113 -12.27 -8.20 -25.40
N ALA A 114 -11.09 -8.01 -24.83
CA ALA A 114 -10.86 -8.00 -23.40
C ALA A 114 -10.44 -6.60 -22.95
N HIS A 115 -11.10 -6.11 -21.92
CA HIS A 115 -10.74 -4.91 -21.19
C HIS A 115 -9.97 -5.32 -19.94
N ILE A 116 -8.69 -4.97 -19.90
CA ILE A 116 -7.83 -5.20 -18.74
C ILE A 116 -7.72 -3.85 -18.04
N SER A 117 -8.08 -3.80 -16.76
CA SER A 117 -8.01 -2.58 -15.96
C SER A 117 -7.36 -2.84 -14.60
N GLY A 118 -6.48 -1.94 -14.18
CA GLY A 118 -5.82 -1.99 -12.88
C GLY A 118 -5.99 -0.67 -12.14
N ARG A 119 -5.96 -0.72 -10.81
CA ARG A 119 -5.91 0.49 -9.98
C ARG A 119 -4.47 0.88 -9.74
N ILE A 120 -4.20 2.18 -9.75
CA ILE A 120 -2.94 2.76 -9.29
C ILE A 120 -3.19 3.61 -8.06
N LEU A 121 -2.51 3.28 -6.97
CA LEU A 121 -2.59 3.93 -5.67
C LEU A 121 -1.39 4.85 -5.49
N CYS A 122 -1.58 6.15 -5.67
CA CYS A 122 -0.51 7.15 -5.48
C CYS A 122 -0.58 7.77 -4.09
N ILE A 123 0.47 7.60 -3.28
CA ILE A 123 0.55 8.11 -1.91
C ILE A 123 0.56 9.65 -1.93
N ARG A 124 -0.45 10.23 -1.30
CA ARG A 124 -0.59 11.68 -1.10
C ARG A 124 -0.10 12.12 0.27
N LYS A 125 -0.32 11.31 1.29
CA LYS A 125 0.01 11.69 2.67
C LYS A 125 0.20 10.47 3.54
N ILE A 126 1.19 10.54 4.44
CA ILE A 126 1.42 9.54 5.48
C ILE A 126 1.35 10.21 6.84
N ARG A 127 0.56 9.66 7.76
CA ARG A 127 0.49 10.06 9.16
C ARG A 127 0.80 8.86 10.03
N VAL A 128 1.72 9.02 10.97
CA VAL A 128 2.12 7.99 11.92
C VAL A 128 1.71 8.45 13.31
N LYS A 129 1.06 7.57 14.08
CA LYS A 129 0.68 7.80 15.46
C LYS A 129 1.01 6.55 16.28
N ARG A 130 1.74 6.72 17.37
CA ARG A 130 1.93 5.66 18.38
C ARG A 130 0.64 5.45 19.17
N ILE A 131 0.27 4.20 19.42
CA ILE A 131 -0.85 3.84 20.30
C ILE A 131 -0.32 3.85 21.76
N PRO A 132 -1.04 4.46 22.71
CA PRO A 132 -0.68 4.45 24.13
C PRO A 132 -0.66 3.05 24.73
#